data_AF-A0A2T7U1K6-F1
#
_entry.id   AF-A0A2T7U1K6-F1
#
_cell.length_a   1.000
_cell.length_b   1.000
_cell.length_c   1.000
_cell.angle_alpha   90.00
_cell.angle_beta   90.00
_cell.angle_gamma   90.00
#
_symmetry.space_group_name_H-M   'P 1'
#
loop_
_entity.id
_entity.type
_entity.pdbx_description
1 polymer ?
#
loop_
_entity_poly.entity_id
_entity_poly.type
_entity_poly.pdbx_seq_one_letter_code
_entity_poly.pdbx_strand_id
1 'polypeptide(L)'
;MWIYDGQLHNLLIDTCTALDSGLRIFAAIGIRTAFDRASEFLGVNPAKRLDEKLDELLAQGKIGTNEREMLDALTDAGSAAAHRSWRPSAHQLEIMLASIEGFICRTFILGYQAERLREAVPPKPPRQKKLMMPKPPPEPAAA
;
A
#
# COMPACT_ATOMS: atom_id res chain seq x y z
N MET A 1 15.67 -7.32 -0.99
CA MET A 1 15.57 -8.17 0.22
C MET A 1 14.11 -8.58 0.37
N TRP A 2 13.77 -9.87 0.36
CA TRP A 2 12.39 -10.29 0.67
C TRP A 2 12.16 -10.08 2.16
N ILE A 3 11.33 -9.10 2.53
CA ILE A 3 10.96 -8.89 3.91
C ILE A 3 9.70 -9.74 4.14
N TYR A 4 9.92 -10.95 4.67
CA TYR A 4 8.87 -11.97 4.87
C TYR A 4 8.41 -11.99 6.32
N ASP A 5 7.11 -11.79 6.54
CA ASP A 5 6.47 -12.01 7.83
C ASP A 5 5.61 -13.28 7.75
N GLY A 6 6.06 -14.35 8.41
CA GLY A 6 5.37 -15.65 8.36
C GLY A 6 3.99 -15.62 9.01
N GLN A 7 3.78 -14.75 10.01
CA GLN A 7 2.48 -14.61 10.66
C GLN A 7 1.48 -13.92 9.74
N LEU A 8 1.87 -12.83 9.09
CA LEU A 8 1.05 -12.14 8.10
C LEU A 8 0.71 -13.07 6.93
N HIS A 9 1.67 -13.86 6.45
CA HIS A 9 1.42 -14.85 5.40
C HIS A 9 0.33 -15.86 5.80
N ASN A 10 0.43 -16.43 7.00
CA ASN A 10 -0.57 -17.39 7.49
C ASN A 10 -1.94 -16.71 7.72
N LEU A 11 -1.97 -15.50 8.26
CA LEU A 11 -3.21 -14.72 8.43
C LEU A 11 -3.91 -14.47 7.10
N LEU A 12 -3.17 -14.19 6.03
CA LEU A 12 -3.74 -14.03 4.70
C LEU A 12 -4.30 -15.34 4.17
N ILE A 13 -3.59 -16.46 4.34
CA ILE A 13 -4.09 -17.79 3.97
C ILE A 13 -5.39 -18.14 4.72
N ASP A 14 -5.41 -17.92 6.04
CA ASP A 14 -6.60 -18.18 6.86
C ASP A 14 -7.77 -17.29 6.46
N THR A 15 -7.48 -16.02 6.13
CA THR A 15 -8.48 -15.07 5.63
C THR A 15 -9.07 -15.51 4.29
N CYS A 16 -8.22 -15.94 3.33
CA CYS A 16 -8.67 -16.49 2.06
C CYS A 16 -9.50 -17.77 2.27
N THR A 17 -9.06 -18.66 3.16
CA THR A 17 -9.80 -19.88 3.49
C THR A 17 -11.19 -19.56 4.05
N ALA A 18 -11.30 -18.55 4.91
CA ALA A 18 -12.57 -18.08 5.44
C ALA A 18 -13.46 -17.47 4.34
N LEU A 19 -12.88 -16.72 3.40
CA LEU A 19 -13.60 -16.17 2.24
C LEU A 19 -14.15 -17.29 1.35
N ASP A 20 -13.31 -18.25 0.95
CA ASP A 20 -13.66 -19.39 0.10
C ASP A 20 -14.73 -20.28 0.75
N SER A 21 -14.71 -20.37 2.08
CA SER A 21 -15.69 -21.12 2.86
C SER A 21 -16.97 -20.33 3.17
N GLY A 22 -17.11 -19.09 2.70
CA GLY A 22 -18.28 -18.24 2.95
C GLY A 22 -18.43 -17.77 4.40
N LEU A 23 -17.37 -17.85 5.20
CA LEU A 23 -17.31 -17.47 6.61
C LEU A 23 -17.10 -15.95 6.76
N ARG A 24 -18.11 -15.18 6.33
CA ARG A 24 -17.99 -13.72 6.13
C ARG A 24 -17.54 -12.91 7.34
N ILE A 25 -17.99 -13.26 8.54
CA ILE A 25 -17.57 -12.58 9.77
C ILE A 25 -16.09 -12.85 10.04
N PHE A 26 -15.65 -14.11 9.93
CA PHE A 26 -14.25 -14.48 10.13
C PHE A 26 -13.33 -13.89 9.07
N ALA A 27 -13.77 -13.84 7.80
CA ALA A 27 -13.04 -13.17 6.74
C ALA A 27 -12.79 -11.68 7.07
N ALA A 28 -13.82 -10.94 7.51
CA ALA A 28 -13.67 -9.54 7.90
C ALA A 28 -12.73 -9.35 9.11
N ILE A 29 -12.80 -10.24 10.09
CA ILE A 29 -11.88 -10.25 11.24
C ILE A 29 -10.45 -10.52 10.77
N GLY A 30 -10.26 -11.51 9.90
CA GLY A 30 -8.98 -11.87 9.29
C GLY A 30 -8.35 -10.69 8.55
N ILE A 31 -9.13 -9.98 7.72
CA ILE A 31 -8.70 -8.77 7.01
C ILE A 31 -8.19 -7.69 7.98
N ARG A 32 -8.96 -7.37 9.03
CA ARG A 32 -8.53 -6.40 10.07
C ARG A 32 -7.28 -6.86 10.81
N THR A 33 -7.15 -8.16 11.05
CA THR A 33 -6.00 -8.74 11.75
C THR A 33 -4.75 -8.73 10.88
N ALA A 34 -4.90 -8.96 9.57
CA ALA A 34 -3.82 -8.84 8.60
C ALA A 34 -3.31 -7.39 8.50
N PHE A 35 -4.21 -6.39 8.50
CA PHE A 35 -3.81 -4.99 8.60
C PHE A 35 -3.00 -4.72 9.88
N ASP A 36 -3.50 -5.20 11.02
CA ASP A 36 -2.86 -5.02 12.33
C ASP A 36 -1.42 -5.55 12.29
N ARG A 37 -1.24 -6.80 11.84
CA ARG A 37 0.08 -7.43 11.73
C ARG A 37 0.98 -6.73 10.72
N ALA A 38 0.44 -6.32 9.58
CA ALA A 38 1.19 -5.59 8.56
C ALA A 38 1.69 -4.24 9.10
N SER A 39 0.88 -3.52 9.88
CA SER A 39 1.29 -2.26 10.50
C SER A 39 2.44 -2.46 11.51
N GLU A 40 2.37 -3.50 12.34
CA GLU A 40 3.44 -3.85 13.28
C GLU A 40 4.73 -4.19 12.54
N PHE A 41 4.62 -4.91 11.43
CA PHE A 41 5.77 -5.27 10.61
C PHE A 41 6.42 -4.05 9.95
N LEU A 42 5.69 -2.93 9.82
CA LEU A 42 6.21 -1.64 9.38
C LEU A 42 6.82 -0.80 10.52
N GLY A 43 6.86 -1.35 11.74
CA GLY A 43 7.45 -0.70 12.91
C GLY A 43 6.46 0.11 13.74
N VAL A 44 5.16 0.01 13.46
CA VAL A 44 4.11 0.63 14.29
C VAL A 44 3.99 -0.12 15.61
N ASN A 45 3.83 0.61 16.71
CA ASN A 45 3.70 -0.02 18.04
C ASN A 45 2.42 -0.89 18.12
N PRO A 46 2.52 -2.20 18.45
CA PRO A 46 1.37 -3.10 18.54
C PRO A 46 0.32 -2.67 19.56
N ALA A 47 0.72 -1.97 20.63
CA ALA A 47 -0.15 -1.54 21.72
C ALA A 47 -1.06 -0.34 21.36
N LYS A 48 -0.85 0.29 20.21
CA LYS A 48 -1.69 1.41 19.74
C LYS A 48 -3.07 0.94 19.29
N ARG A 49 -4.04 1.85 19.35
CA ARG A 49 -5.36 1.65 18.76
C ARG A 49 -5.28 1.76 17.23
N LEU A 50 -6.23 1.15 16.50
CA LEU A 50 -6.20 1.09 15.03
C LEU A 50 -6.14 2.48 14.37
N ASP A 51 -6.89 3.45 14.89
CA ASP A 51 -6.86 4.86 14.47
C ASP A 51 -5.45 5.46 14.64
N GLU A 52 -4.82 5.23 15.78
CA GLU A 52 -3.45 5.70 16.05
C GLU A 52 -2.40 5.01 15.17
N LYS A 53 -2.63 3.73 14.83
CA LYS A 53 -1.77 2.99 13.89
C LYS A 53 -1.85 3.58 12.48
N LEU A 54 -3.06 3.94 12.03
CA LEU A 54 -3.29 4.59 10.73
C LEU A 54 -2.62 5.97 10.67
N ASP A 55 -2.75 6.76 11.72
CA ASP A 55 -2.15 8.10 11.79
C ASP A 55 -0.61 8.01 11.80
N GLU A 56 -0.05 7.00 12.47
CA GLU A 56 1.39 6.75 12.43
C GLU A 56 1.87 6.31 11.05
N LEU A 57 1.17 5.40 10.37
CA LEU A 57 1.52 5.00 9.00
C LEU A 57 1.48 6.18 8.03
N LEU A 58 0.51 7.07 8.20
CA LEU A 58 0.41 8.32 7.43
C LEU A 58 1.59 9.25 7.73
N ALA A 59 1.92 9.47 9.00
CA ALA A 59 3.04 10.31 9.42
C ALA A 59 4.40 9.77 8.93
N GLN A 60 4.55 8.43 8.85
CA GLN A 60 5.73 7.77 8.29
C GLN A 60 5.77 7.77 6.74
N GLY A 61 4.72 8.28 6.08
CA GLY A 61 4.60 8.27 4.62
C GLY A 61 4.43 6.88 4.01
N LYS A 62 4.00 5.89 4.81
CA LYS A 62 3.73 4.52 4.34
C LYS A 62 2.39 4.41 3.60
N ILE A 63 1.44 5.28 3.94
CA ILE A 63 0.15 5.42 3.27
C ILE A 63 -0.13 6.89 2.97
N GLY A 64 -0.98 7.15 1.97
CA GLY A 64 -1.49 8.49 1.67
C GLY A 64 -2.81 8.81 2.39
N THR A 65 -3.26 10.07 2.35
CA THR A 65 -4.50 10.52 3.01
C THR A 65 -5.73 9.72 2.57
N ASN A 66 -5.95 9.54 1.27
CA ASN A 66 -7.08 8.77 0.75
C ASN A 66 -7.02 7.30 1.16
N GLU A 67 -5.81 6.74 1.23
CA GLU A 67 -5.61 5.35 1.66
C GLU A 67 -5.87 5.21 3.16
N ARG A 68 -5.52 6.21 3.97
CA ARG A 68 -5.86 6.25 5.40
C ARG A 68 -7.36 6.16 5.63
N GLU A 69 -8.17 6.97 4.91
CA GLU A 69 -9.64 6.93 5.03
C GLU A 69 -10.23 5.58 4.62
N MET A 70 -9.71 4.99 3.55
CA MET A 70 -10.12 3.67 3.08
C MET A 70 -9.77 2.57 4.11
N LEU A 71 -8.57 2.59 4.67
CA LEU A 71 -8.13 1.63 5.68
C LEU A 71 -8.84 1.82 7.03
N ASP A 72 -9.26 3.05 7.36
CA ASP A 72 -10.12 3.33 8.51
C ASP A 72 -11.48 2.65 8.38
N ALA A 73 -12.14 2.81 7.23
CA ALA A 73 -13.40 2.12 6.96
C ALA A 73 -13.26 0.59 7.02
N LEU A 74 -12.15 0.05 6.49
CA LEU A 74 -11.83 -1.38 6.58
C LEU A 74 -11.66 -1.86 8.02
N THR A 75 -10.89 -1.12 8.82
CA THR A 75 -10.59 -1.51 10.21
C THR A 75 -11.80 -1.38 11.12
N ASP A 76 -12.68 -0.39 10.91
CA ASP A 76 -13.97 -0.33 11.60
C ASP A 76 -14.89 -1.48 11.16
N ALA A 77 -14.98 -1.80 9.86
CA ALA A 77 -15.79 -2.92 9.39
C ALA A 77 -15.36 -4.27 10.00
N GLY A 78 -14.05 -4.53 10.09
CA GLY A 78 -13.53 -5.71 10.77
C GLY A 78 -13.77 -5.69 12.28
N SER A 79 -13.68 -4.51 12.92
CA SER A 79 -14.01 -4.35 14.35
C SER A 79 -15.51 -4.55 14.62
N ALA A 80 -16.38 -4.13 13.69
CA ALA A 80 -17.82 -4.37 13.72
C ALA A 80 -18.13 -5.87 13.63
N ALA A 81 -17.43 -6.59 12.76
CA ALA A 81 -17.55 -8.03 12.65
C ALA A 81 -17.12 -8.74 13.96
N ALA A 82 -15.98 -8.33 14.52
CA ALA A 82 -15.41 -8.92 15.74
C ALA A 82 -16.26 -8.69 16.99
N HIS A 83 -16.72 -7.45 17.21
CA HIS A 83 -17.31 -7.04 18.49
C HIS A 83 -18.82 -6.84 18.43
N ARG A 84 -19.37 -6.53 17.25
CA ARG A 84 -20.79 -6.21 17.05
C ARG A 84 -21.53 -7.29 16.26
N SER A 85 -20.85 -8.41 15.92
CA SER A 85 -21.39 -9.49 15.09
C SER A 85 -21.94 -9.01 13.74
N TRP A 86 -21.44 -7.88 13.24
CA TRP A 86 -21.87 -7.35 11.95
C TRP A 86 -21.41 -8.29 10.82
N ARG A 87 -22.34 -8.73 9.99
CA ARG A 87 -22.07 -9.65 8.89
C ARG A 87 -21.99 -8.88 7.56
N PRO A 88 -20.81 -8.73 6.95
CA PRO A 88 -20.70 -8.05 5.67
C PRO A 88 -21.43 -8.80 4.55
N SER A 89 -21.92 -8.04 3.58
CA SER A 89 -22.34 -8.57 2.28
C SER A 89 -21.12 -9.06 1.49
N ALA A 90 -21.35 -9.85 0.43
CA ALA A 90 -20.26 -10.31 -0.44
C ALA A 90 -19.51 -9.12 -1.06
N HIS A 91 -20.24 -8.10 -1.52
CA HIS A 91 -19.66 -6.90 -2.10
C HIS A 91 -18.85 -6.08 -1.08
N GLN A 92 -19.33 -5.98 0.17
CA GLN A 92 -18.58 -5.32 1.23
C GLN A 92 -17.26 -6.06 1.53
N LEU A 93 -17.27 -7.39 1.54
CA LEU A 93 -16.04 -8.17 1.69
C LEU A 93 -15.07 -8.00 0.53
N GLU A 94 -15.57 -7.93 -0.70
CA GLU A 94 -14.74 -7.67 -1.88
C GLU A 94 -14.01 -6.33 -1.76
N ILE A 95 -14.71 -5.28 -1.31
CA ILE A 95 -14.10 -3.96 -1.05
C ILE A 95 -13.04 -4.07 0.06
N MET A 96 -13.34 -4.77 1.15
CA MET A 96 -12.38 -4.97 2.25
C MET A 96 -11.13 -5.73 1.76
N LEU A 97 -11.31 -6.79 0.96
CA LEU A 97 -10.22 -7.59 0.43
C LEU A 97 -9.34 -6.76 -0.52
N ALA A 98 -9.94 -6.06 -1.48
CA ALA A 98 -9.19 -5.22 -2.42
C ALA A 98 -8.40 -4.11 -1.70
N SER A 99 -8.96 -3.57 -0.62
CA SER A 99 -8.32 -2.55 0.21
C SER A 99 -7.06 -3.09 0.91
N ILE A 100 -7.15 -4.26 1.57
CA ILE A 100 -6.00 -4.86 2.26
C ILE A 100 -4.95 -5.39 1.28
N GLU A 101 -5.37 -6.00 0.16
CA GLU A 101 -4.47 -6.45 -0.89
C GLU A 101 -3.70 -5.28 -1.49
N GLY A 102 -4.39 -4.16 -1.77
CA GLY A 102 -3.76 -2.95 -2.28
C GLY A 102 -2.67 -2.43 -1.34
N PHE A 103 -2.98 -2.35 -0.04
CA PHE A 103 -2.02 -1.93 0.98
C PHE A 103 -0.80 -2.87 1.06
N ILE A 104 -1.02 -4.18 1.14
CA ILE A 104 0.05 -5.18 1.22
C ILE A 104 0.91 -5.16 -0.05
N CYS A 105 0.29 -5.13 -1.22
CA CYS A 105 1.00 -5.11 -2.51
C CYS A 105 1.88 -3.87 -2.63
N ARG A 106 1.34 -2.68 -2.34
CA ARG A 106 2.11 -1.43 -2.39
C ARG A 106 3.28 -1.44 -1.41
N THR A 107 3.05 -1.95 -0.21
CA THR A 107 4.01 -1.78 0.88
C THR A 107 5.13 -2.83 0.86
N PHE A 108 4.82 -4.09 0.52
CA PHE A 108 5.77 -5.19 0.63
C PHE A 108 6.23 -5.78 -0.71
N ILE A 109 5.47 -5.59 -1.80
CA ILE A 109 5.71 -6.28 -3.07
C ILE A 109 6.20 -5.32 -4.16
N LEU A 110 5.50 -4.21 -4.38
CA LEU A 110 5.72 -3.32 -5.51
C LEU A 110 7.10 -2.66 -5.50
N GLY A 111 7.66 -2.34 -4.32
CA GLY A 111 9.02 -1.80 -4.23
C GLY A 111 10.07 -2.73 -4.84
N TYR A 112 10.04 -4.00 -4.44
CA TYR A 112 10.95 -5.02 -4.98
C TYR A 112 10.72 -5.27 -6.47
N GLN A 113 9.46 -5.35 -6.91
CA GLN A 113 9.15 -5.52 -8.33
C GLN A 113 9.62 -4.34 -9.19
N ALA A 114 9.50 -3.11 -8.67
CA ALA A 114 9.96 -1.90 -9.34
C ALA A 114 11.50 -1.85 -9.46
N GLU A 115 12.24 -2.31 -8.45
CA GLU A 115 13.69 -2.44 -8.51
C GLU A 115 14.12 -3.42 -9.61
N ARG A 116 13.51 -4.61 -9.64
CA ARG A 116 13.78 -5.60 -10.70
C ARG A 116 13.42 -5.09 -12.10
N LEU A 117 12.33 -4.34 -12.20
CA LEU A 117 11.94 -3.71 -13.46
C LEU A 117 13.00 -2.70 -13.90
N ARG A 118 13.52 -1.86 -12.98
CA ARG A 118 14.60 -0.90 -13.30
C ARG A 118 15.86 -1.59 -13.79
N GLU A 119 16.23 -2.73 -13.21
CA GLU A 119 17.38 -3.52 -13.65
C GLU A 119 17.21 -4.11 -15.06
N ALA A 120 15.97 -4.43 -15.45
CA ALA A 120 15.66 -4.97 -16.77
C ALA A 120 15.55 -3.90 -17.87
N VAL A 121 15.40 -2.62 -17.52
CA VAL A 121 15.25 -1.52 -18.50
C VAL A 121 16.64 -1.13 -19.05
N PRO A 122 16.85 -1.15 -20.39
CA PRO A 122 18.10 -0.72 -20.99
C PRO A 122 18.45 0.74 -20.64
N PRO A 123 19.75 1.09 -20.55
CA PRO A 123 20.17 2.45 -20.23
C PRO A 123 19.66 3.45 -21.28
N LYS A 124 19.28 4.65 -20.83
CA LYS A 124 18.81 5.71 -21.72
C LYS A 124 19.92 6.09 -22.71
N PRO A 125 19.64 6.19 -24.02
CA PRO A 125 20.61 6.68 -24.97
C PRO A 125 21.02 8.13 -24.63
N PRO A 126 22.28 8.51 -24.87
CA PRO A 126 22.77 9.84 -24.56
C PRO A 126 21.95 10.90 -25.32
N ARG A 127 21.54 11.94 -24.59
CA ARG A 127 20.78 13.06 -25.17
C ARG A 127 21.71 13.81 -26.15
N GLN A 128 21.29 13.98 -27.41
CA GLN A 128 22.03 14.82 -28.36
C GLN A 128 22.16 16.23 -27.78
N LYS A 129 23.39 16.74 -27.64
CA LYS A 129 23.63 18.14 -27.30
C LYS A 129 23.01 18.98 -28.41
N LYS A 130 22.00 19.78 -28.06
CA LYS A 130 21.49 20.84 -28.94
C LYS A 130 22.68 21.71 -29.30
N LEU A 131 23.11 21.71 -30.57
CA LEU A 131 24.14 22.62 -31.04
C LEU A 131 23.68 24.04 -30.68
N MET A 132 24.38 24.69 -29.77
CA MET A 132 24.17 26.11 -29.51
C MET A 132 24.55 26.84 -30.79
N MET A 133 23.57 27.44 -31.47
CA MET A 133 23.86 28.32 -32.60
C MET A 133 24.77 29.45 -32.09
N PRO A 134 25.84 29.81 -32.83
CA PRO A 134 26.71 30.92 -32.46
C PRO A 134 25.89 32.18 -32.21
N LYS A 135 26.20 32.91 -31.15
CA LYS A 135 25.58 34.21 -30.85
C LYS A 135 25.75 35.12 -32.08
N PRO A 136 24.69 35.82 -32.54
CA PRO A 136 24.81 36.77 -33.64
C PRO A 136 25.91 37.79 -33.33
N PRO A 137 26.70 38.22 -34.33
CA PRO A 137 27.71 39.25 -34.13
C PRO A 137 27.04 40.53 -33.57
N PRO A 138 27.75 41.29 -32.72
CA PRO A 138 27.22 42.52 -32.16
C PRO A 138 26.85 43.51 -33.27
N GLU A 139 25.70 44.15 -33.10
CA GLU A 139 25.18 45.18 -34.00
C GLU A 139 26.23 46.29 -34.18
N PRO A 140 26.48 46.77 -35.42
CA PRO A 140 27.41 47.86 -35.64
C PRO A 140 26.92 49.11 -34.91
N ALA A 141 27.83 49.75 -34.18
CA ALA A 141 27.56 50.99 -33.47
C ALA A 141 27.04 52.06 -34.45
N ALA A 142 25.85 52.59 -34.17
CA ALA A 142 25.28 53.71 -34.91
C ALA A 142 26.25 54.91 -34.83
N ALA A 143 26.64 55.41 -36.01
CA ALA A 143 27.44 56.61 -36.20
C ALA A 143 26.59 57.88 -36.13
#